data_AF-W0FSH6-F1
#
_entry.id   AF-W0FSH6-F1
#
_cell.length_a   1.000
_cell.length_b   1.000
_cell.length_c   1.000
_cell.angle_alpha   90.00
_cell.angle_beta   90.00
_cell.angle_gamma   90.00
#
_symmetry.space_group_name_H-M   'P 1'
#
loop_
_entity.id
_entity.type
_entity.pdbx_description
1 polymer ?
#
loop_
_entity_poly.entity_id
_entity_poly.type
_entity_poly.pdbx_seq_one_letter_code
_entity_poly.pdbx_strand_id
1 'polypeptide(L)' 'LAICIQHEMDHLVGKLFMDYLSPLKQQRIRQKVEKLDRLKARA' A
#
# COMPACT_ATOMS: atom_id res chain seq x y z
N LEU A 1 2.40 4.61 19.12
CA LEU A 1 0.93 4.73 19.32
C LEU A 1 0.28 5.71 18.33
N ALA A 2 0.77 6.94 18.19
CA ALA A 2 0.18 7.96 17.30
C ALA A 2 0.12 7.57 15.81
N ILE A 3 1.11 6.82 15.30
CA ILE A 3 1.14 6.37 13.88
C ILE A 3 0.07 5.32 13.61
N CYS A 4 -0.16 4.39 14.55
CA CYS A 4 -1.20 3.37 14.42
C CYS A 4 -2.58 4.02 14.40
N ILE A 5 -2.82 5.00 15.28
CA ILE A 5 -4.10 5.71 15.32
C ILE A 5 -4.36 6.46 14.01
N GLN A 6 -3.36 7.18 13.48
CA GLN A 6 -3.47 7.85 12.19
C GLN A 6 -3.70 6.87 11.03
N HIS A 7 -3.04 5.71 11.06
CA HIS A 7 -3.24 4.67 10.05
C HIS A 7 -4.67 4.12 10.06
N GLU A 8 -5.20 3.82 11.25
CA GLU A 8 -6.59 3.36 11.40
C GLU A 8 -7.59 4.45 10.98
N MET A 9 -7.31 5.72 11.29
CA MET A 9 -8.14 6.84 10.83
C MET A 9 -8.08 7.03 9.31
N ASP A 10 -6.91 6.89 8.68
CA ASP A 10 -6.75 6.95 7.23
C ASP A 10 -7.60 5.86 6.53
N HIS A 11 -7.64 4.65 7.11
CA HIS A 11 -8.52 3.57 6.61
C HIS A 11 -10.00 3.93 6.65
N LEU A 12 -10.46 4.62 7.71
CA LEU A 12 -11.86 5.07 7.81
C LEU A 12 -12.24 6.09 6.73
N VAL A 13 -11.26 6.84 6.21
CA VAL A 13 -11.44 7.82 5.12
C VAL A 13 -11.19 7.18 3.74
N GLY A 14 -10.81 5.91 3.69
CA GLY A 14 -10.44 5.20 2.46
C GLY A 14 -9.11 5.67 1.87
N LYS A 15 -8.27 6.33 2.68
CA LYS A 15 -6.91 6.72 2.29
C LYS A 15 -5.94 5.65 2.74
N LEU A 16 -5.02 5.29 1.86
CA LEU A 16 -3.94 4.38 2.16
C LEU A 16 -2.63 5.17 2.24
N PHE A 17 -1.68 4.66 3.03
CA PHE A 17 -0.35 5.26 3.12
C PHE A 17 0.30 5.49 1.74
N MET A 18 -0.06 4.66 0.75
CA MET A 18 0.44 4.74 -0.61
C MET A 18 0.02 6.03 -1.33
N ASP A 19 -1.10 6.65 -0.95
CA ASP A 19 -1.62 7.87 -1.56
C ASP A 19 -0.76 9.10 -1.23
N TYR A 20 0.01 9.03 -0.15
CA TYR A 20 0.95 10.09 0.27
C TYR A 20 2.33 9.98 -0.40
N LEU A 21 2.57 8.94 -1.21
CA LEU A 21 3.85 8.73 -1.88
C LEU A 21 3.90 9.41 -3.25
N SER A 22 5.11 9.71 -3.72
CA SER A 22 5.30 10.22 -5.08
C SER A 22 4.86 9.18 -6.14
N PRO A 23 4.42 9.62 -7.33
CA PRO A 23 3.92 8.72 -8.38
C PRO A 23 4.90 7.58 -8.73
N LEU A 24 6.20 7.88 -8.75
CA LEU A 24 7.24 6.89 -9.02
C LEU A 24 7.30 5.78 -7.96
N LYS A 25 7.11 6.13 -6.67
CA LYS A 25 7.09 5.16 -5.58
C LYS A 25 5.81 4.31 -5.61
N GLN A 26 4.67 4.92 -5.90
CA GLN A 26 3.41 4.20 -6.08
C GLN A 26 3.51 3.15 -7.19
N GLN A 27 4.06 3.53 -8.35
CA GLN A 27 4.26 2.61 -9.49
C GLN A 27 5.16 1.42 -9.12
N ARG A 28 6.27 1.65 -8.42
CA ARG A 28 7.16 0.57 -7.98
C ARG A 28 6.46 -0.40 -7.03
N ILE A 29 5.66 0.12 -6.09
CA ILE A 29 4.94 -0.74 -5.15
C ILE A 29 3.91 -1.59 -5.88
N ARG A 30 3.14 -1.00 -6.80
CA ARG A 30 2.17 -1.73 -7.63
C ARG A 30 2.84 -2.88 -8.40
N GLN A 31 3.95 -2.61 -9.09
CA GLN A 31 4.72 -3.64 -9.81
C GLN A 31 5.21 -4.77 -8.88
N LYS A 32 5.63 -4.42 -7.66
CA LYS A 32 6.08 -5.40 -6.68
C LYS A 32 4.94 -6.26 -6.16
N VAL A 33 3.77 -5.66 -5.88
CA VAL A 33 2.57 -6.38 -5.44
C VAL A 33 2.09 -7.34 -6.54
N GLU A 34 1.98 -6.88 -7.78
CA GLU A 34 1.61 -7.74 -8.93
C GLU A 34 2.55 -8.93 -9.10
N LYS A 35 3.86 -8.73 -8.92
CA LYS A 35 4.84 -9.82 -8.95
C LYS A 35 4.61 -10.80 -7.79
N LEU A 36 4.36 -10.31 -6.59
CA LEU A 36 4.10 -11.15 -5.41
C LEU A 36 2.82 -11.97 -5.58
N ASP A 37 1.76 -11.38 -6.12
CA ASP A 37 0.49 -12.08 -6.37
C ASP A 37 0.68 -13.20 -7.40
N ARG A 38 1.45 -12.96 -8.46
CA ARG A 38 1.81 -14.01 -9.43
C ARG A 38 2.63 -15.15 -8.80
N LEU A 39 3.50 -14.86 -7.85
CA LEU A 39 4.29 -15.88 -7.16
C LEU A 39 3.42 -16.69 -6.18
N LYS A 40 2.53 -16.02 -5.44
CA LYS A 40 1.57 -16.68 -4.54
C LYS A 40 0.60 -17.59 -5.29
N ALA A 41 0.10 -17.17 -6.45
CA ALA A 41 -0.83 -17.97 -7.25
C ALA A 41 -0.17 -19.20 -7.91
N ARG A 42 1.16 -19.30 -7.92
CA ARG A 42 1.92 -20.44 -8.44
C ARG A 42 2.32 -21.45 -7.37
N ALA A 43 2.17 -21.11 -6.09
CA ALA A 43 2.39 -21.99 -4.95
C ALA A 43 1.09 -22.69 -4.57
#